data_AF-A0A967WQ53-F1
#
_entry.id   AF-A0A967WQ53-F1
#
_cell.length_a   1.000
_cell.length_b   1.000
_cell.length_c   1.000
_cell.angle_alpha   90.00
_cell.angle_beta   90.00
_cell.angle_gamma   90.00
#
_symmetry.space_group_name_H-M   'P 1'
#
loop_
_entity.id
_entity.type
_entity.pdbx_description
1 polymer ?
#
loop_
_entity_poly.entity_id
_entity_poly.type
_entity_poly.pdbx_seq_one_letter_code
_entity_poly.pdbx_strand_id
1 'polypeptide(L)'
;AGAQAQNITGLFAIGTHQVMSTEEMETRAGSSVVSRIACHSFDCHDEQAFVHLGRTRRGTRVTVNRIAAEAGLRILIGTIEPHPQAGYGGGFKNLLPGLAGAESIGHNHLLLPSPDRYNMIGTMPVDNPMRLDLEEAGRMFEGPTFILNVVLDPQLEPVAVLAGDAVAAHRAGIEISRAIYGVGLPRPV
;
A
#
# COMPACT_ATOMS: atom_id res chain seq x y z
N ALA A 1 -11.52 -24.98 8.70
CA ALA A 1 -11.24 -24.17 7.50
C ALA A 1 -10.17 -23.14 7.86
N GLY A 2 -9.25 -22.83 6.95
CA GLY A 2 -8.10 -21.94 7.17
C GLY A 2 -6.91 -22.37 6.31
N ALA A 3 -5.98 -21.47 6.01
CA ALA A 3 -4.75 -21.79 5.28
C ALA A 3 -3.73 -22.46 6.20
N GLN A 4 -3.04 -23.47 5.69
CA GLN A 4 -1.88 -24.05 6.39
C GLN A 4 -0.69 -23.09 6.31
N ALA A 5 0.19 -23.11 7.30
CA ALA A 5 1.32 -22.16 7.37
C ALA A 5 2.22 -22.22 6.12
N GLN A 6 2.44 -23.41 5.55
CA GLN A 6 3.22 -23.56 4.31
C GLN A 6 2.59 -22.91 3.07
N ASN A 7 1.31 -22.54 3.13
CA ASN A 7 0.59 -21.86 2.04
C ASN A 7 0.43 -20.36 2.32
N ILE A 8 1.13 -19.82 3.32
CA ILE A 8 1.12 -18.42 3.68
C ILE A 8 2.53 -17.87 3.45
N THR A 9 2.61 -16.73 2.77
CA THR A 9 3.85 -16.02 2.54
C THR A 9 3.67 -14.56 2.96
N GLY A 10 4.55 -14.08 3.84
CA GLY A 10 4.64 -12.67 4.23
C GLY A 10 5.53 -11.90 3.26
N LEU A 11 5.01 -10.82 2.70
CA LEU A 11 5.78 -9.93 1.82
C LEU A 11 5.86 -8.55 2.49
N PHE A 12 7.07 -8.06 2.74
CA PHE A 12 7.30 -6.72 3.27
C PHE A 12 7.26 -5.71 2.13
N ALA A 13 6.21 -4.89 2.12
CA ALA A 13 5.91 -3.93 1.06
C ALA A 13 6.75 -2.64 1.18
N ILE A 14 8.04 -2.74 0.88
CA ILE A 14 9.04 -1.69 1.15
C ILE A 14 9.20 -0.64 0.04
N GLY A 15 8.63 -0.83 -1.15
CA GLY A 15 8.80 0.09 -2.27
C GLY A 15 10.28 0.29 -2.63
N THR A 16 10.77 1.53 -2.58
CA THR A 16 12.19 1.88 -2.87
C THR A 16 13.10 1.87 -1.64
N HIS A 17 12.60 1.43 -0.49
CA HIS A 17 13.40 1.42 0.74
C HIS A 17 14.43 0.29 0.68
N GLN A 18 15.38 0.31 1.62
CA GLN A 18 16.38 -0.75 1.75
C GLN A 18 15.69 -2.10 2.06
N VAL A 19 16.22 -3.17 1.46
CA VAL A 19 15.80 -4.54 1.74
C VAL A 19 16.00 -4.84 3.22
N MET A 20 14.95 -5.34 3.87
CA MET A 20 14.99 -5.68 5.29
C MET A 20 15.84 -6.94 5.53
N SER A 21 16.66 -6.88 6.56
CA SER A 21 17.30 -8.05 7.16
C SER A 21 16.27 -8.93 7.89
N THR A 22 16.66 -10.17 8.19
CA THR A 22 15.82 -11.08 9.00
C THR A 22 15.49 -10.47 10.37
N GLU A 23 16.45 -9.83 11.03
CA GLU A 23 16.26 -9.20 12.35
C GLU A 23 15.24 -8.05 12.29
N GLU A 24 15.28 -7.23 11.24
CA GLU A 24 14.29 -6.17 11.04
C GLU A 24 12.90 -6.74 10.73
N MET A 25 12.82 -7.81 9.94
CA MET A 25 11.56 -8.51 9.68
C MET A 25 10.98 -9.10 10.97
N GLU A 26 11.81 -9.70 11.82
CA GLU A 26 11.41 -10.23 13.12
C GLU A 26 10.97 -9.12 14.09
N THR A 27 11.68 -8.00 14.11
CA THR A 27 11.30 -6.83 14.91
C THR A 27 9.93 -6.29 14.48
N ARG A 28 9.67 -6.27 13.17
CA ARG A 28 8.45 -5.71 12.60
C ARG A 28 7.23 -6.64 12.69
N ALA A 29 7.41 -7.94 12.42
CA ALA A 29 6.32 -8.91 12.33
C ALA A 29 6.26 -9.90 13.51
N GLY A 30 7.30 -9.94 14.35
CA GLY A 30 7.49 -10.89 15.43
C GLY A 30 8.24 -12.16 14.99
N SER A 31 9.22 -12.59 15.79
CA SER A 31 10.01 -13.81 15.50
C SER A 31 9.14 -15.08 15.40
N SER A 32 8.00 -15.14 16.09
CA SER A 32 7.06 -16.26 15.99
C SER A 32 6.37 -16.35 14.62
N VAL A 33 6.21 -15.23 13.91
CA VAL A 33 5.66 -15.20 12.55
C VAL A 33 6.74 -15.59 11.56
N VAL A 34 7.91 -14.93 11.62
CA VAL A 34 9.02 -15.16 10.69
C VAL A 34 9.56 -16.58 10.76
N SER A 35 9.50 -17.23 11.93
CA SER A 35 9.87 -18.65 12.09
C SER A 35 8.81 -19.64 11.59
N ARG A 36 7.56 -19.21 11.39
CA ARG A 36 6.42 -20.09 11.07
C ARG A 36 6.02 -20.04 9.60
N ILE A 37 6.18 -18.90 8.94
CA ILE A 37 5.82 -18.71 7.53
C ILE A 37 7.02 -18.16 6.75
N ALA A 38 7.03 -18.39 5.43
CA ALA A 38 8.03 -17.77 4.57
C ALA A 38 7.81 -16.25 4.55
N CYS A 39 8.87 -15.48 4.79
CA CYS A 39 8.85 -14.02 4.81
C CYS A 39 9.91 -13.48 3.86
N HIS A 40 9.55 -12.48 3.05
CA HIS A 40 10.45 -11.91 2.06
C HIS A 40 10.36 -10.39 1.97
N SER A 41 11.51 -9.78 1.72
CA SER A 41 11.69 -8.38 1.35
C SER A 41 12.48 -8.34 0.05
N PHE A 42 12.13 -7.46 -0.89
CA PHE A 42 12.70 -7.47 -2.24
C PHE A 42 13.24 -6.11 -2.65
N ASP A 43 14.32 -6.12 -3.43
CA ASP A 43 14.82 -4.91 -4.10
C ASP A 43 13.94 -4.59 -5.31
N CYS A 44 13.39 -3.38 -5.38
CA CYS A 44 12.59 -2.92 -6.51
C CYS A 44 13.36 -2.81 -7.83
N HIS A 45 14.70 -2.93 -7.80
CA HIS A 45 15.56 -3.00 -8.98
C HIS A 45 15.87 -4.43 -9.46
N ASP A 46 15.50 -5.47 -8.71
CA ASP A 46 15.64 -6.86 -9.16
C ASP A 46 14.53 -7.25 -10.14
N GLU A 47 14.67 -6.89 -11.42
CA GLU A 47 13.66 -7.10 -12.46
C GLU A 47 13.17 -8.56 -12.56
N GLN A 48 13.99 -9.55 -12.20
CA GLN A 48 13.61 -10.97 -12.31
C GLN A 48 12.55 -11.38 -11.28
N ALA A 49 12.42 -10.65 -10.18
CA ALA A 49 11.42 -10.87 -9.14
C ALA A 49 10.02 -10.32 -9.52
N PHE A 50 9.90 -9.57 -10.61
CA PHE A 50 8.66 -8.88 -10.99
C PHE A 50 8.02 -9.46 -12.25
N VAL A 51 6.71 -9.30 -12.35
CA VAL A 51 5.91 -9.63 -13.54
C VAL A 51 5.11 -8.41 -13.98
N HIS A 52 4.84 -8.32 -15.28
CA HIS A 52 4.07 -7.21 -15.85
C HIS A 52 2.58 -7.53 -15.88
N LEU A 53 1.75 -6.67 -15.27
CA LEU A 53 0.29 -6.84 -15.25
C LEU A 53 -0.45 -6.02 -16.31
N GLY A 54 0.22 -5.04 -16.91
CA GLY A 54 -0.38 -4.14 -17.89
C GLY A 54 -0.02 -2.68 -17.65
N ARG A 55 -0.75 -1.77 -18.28
CA ARG A 55 -0.51 -0.33 -18.21
C ARG A 55 -1.77 0.41 -17.81
N THR A 56 -1.68 1.27 -16.79
CA THR A 56 -2.81 2.09 -16.35
C THR A 56 -3.16 3.16 -17.37
N ARG A 57 -4.36 3.74 -17.28
CA ARG A 57 -4.79 4.88 -18.10
C ARG A 57 -3.88 6.11 -17.95
N ARG A 58 -3.15 6.22 -16.83
CA ARG A 58 -2.17 7.30 -16.56
C ARG A 58 -0.76 6.95 -17.05
N GLY A 59 -0.62 5.83 -17.75
CA GLY A 59 0.63 5.44 -18.42
C GLY A 59 1.60 4.66 -17.55
N THR A 60 1.26 4.36 -16.29
CA THR A 60 2.12 3.56 -15.41
C THR A 60 2.20 2.15 -15.97
N ARG A 61 3.39 1.73 -16.40
CA ARG A 61 3.67 0.32 -16.69
C ARG A 61 3.69 -0.41 -15.33
N VAL A 62 2.72 -1.27 -15.06
CA VAL A 62 2.59 -1.95 -13.76
C VAL A 62 3.43 -3.22 -13.76
N THR A 63 4.52 -3.21 -13.00
CA THR A 63 5.32 -4.38 -12.65
C THR A 63 5.27 -4.60 -11.15
N VAL A 64 5.00 -5.82 -10.73
CA VAL A 64 4.79 -6.17 -9.31
C VAL A 64 5.45 -7.49 -8.97
N ASN A 65 5.76 -7.70 -7.70
CA ASN A 65 6.42 -8.91 -7.24
C ASN A 65 5.61 -10.16 -7.64
N ARG A 66 6.31 -11.16 -8.20
CA ARG A 66 5.69 -12.38 -8.74
C ARG A 66 4.86 -13.12 -7.69
N ILE A 67 5.35 -13.22 -6.46
CA ILE A 67 4.64 -13.92 -5.38
C ILE A 67 3.29 -13.25 -5.09
N ALA A 68 3.25 -11.92 -5.09
CA ALA A 68 2.00 -11.18 -4.90
C ALA A 68 1.05 -11.36 -6.09
N ALA A 69 1.56 -11.33 -7.33
CA ALA A 69 0.75 -11.48 -8.53
C ALA A 69 0.09 -12.87 -8.62
N GLU A 70 0.82 -13.91 -8.23
CA GLU A 70 0.38 -15.31 -8.35
C GLU A 70 -0.41 -15.80 -7.13
N ALA A 71 -0.49 -15.00 -6.06
CA ALA A 71 -1.21 -15.37 -4.84
C ALA A 71 -2.72 -15.49 -5.08
N GLY A 72 -3.29 -16.65 -4.72
CA GLY A 72 -4.74 -16.90 -4.81
C GLY A 72 -5.61 -16.05 -3.87
N LEU A 73 -5.03 -15.42 -2.85
CA LEU A 73 -5.63 -14.40 -2.00
C LEU A 73 -4.54 -13.48 -1.49
N ARG A 74 -4.75 -12.16 -1.59
CA ARG A 74 -3.87 -11.15 -0.99
C ARG A 74 -4.57 -10.48 0.18
N ILE A 75 -3.90 -10.43 1.33
CA ILE A 75 -4.32 -9.66 2.51
C ILE A 75 -3.33 -8.53 2.71
N LEU A 76 -3.77 -7.29 2.48
CA LEU A 76 -2.92 -6.11 2.62
C LEU A 76 -3.05 -5.54 4.02
N ILE A 77 -1.94 -5.60 4.78
CA ILE A 77 -1.87 -5.09 6.15
C ILE A 77 -1.14 -3.74 6.13
N GLY A 78 -1.72 -2.72 6.76
CA GLY A 78 -1.17 -1.37 6.72
C GLY A 78 -1.92 -0.37 7.59
N THR A 79 -1.49 0.88 7.50
CA THR A 79 -2.06 2.00 8.27
C THR A 79 -2.73 3.00 7.32
N ILE A 80 -3.87 3.56 7.75
CA ILE A 80 -4.55 4.67 7.08
C ILE A 80 -4.27 5.94 7.86
N GLU A 81 -3.37 6.75 7.32
CA GLU A 81 -2.90 8.02 7.89
C GLU A 81 -2.74 9.06 6.77
N PRO A 82 -2.75 10.37 7.06
CA PRO A 82 -2.46 11.39 6.05
C PRO A 82 -1.10 11.16 5.39
N HIS A 83 -1.05 11.21 4.07
CA HIS A 83 0.16 10.96 3.30
C HIS A 83 0.40 12.10 2.29
N PRO A 84 1.62 12.68 2.22
CA PRO A 84 1.88 13.90 1.44
C PRO A 84 1.60 13.76 -0.06
N GLN A 85 1.75 12.56 -0.61
CA GLN A 85 1.59 12.29 -2.04
C GLN A 85 0.27 11.58 -2.38
N ALA A 86 -0.02 10.45 -1.75
CA ALA A 86 -1.23 9.65 -2.03
C ALA A 86 -2.51 10.15 -1.32
N GLY A 87 -2.46 11.29 -0.63
CA GLY A 87 -3.53 11.81 0.23
C GLY A 87 -3.59 11.09 1.57
N TYR A 88 -3.71 9.77 1.51
CA TYR A 88 -3.73 8.87 2.66
C TYR A 88 -2.88 7.62 2.38
N GLY A 89 -2.44 6.93 3.43
CA GLY A 89 -1.77 5.62 3.40
C GLY A 89 -2.71 4.47 3.03
N GLY A 90 -2.30 3.22 3.27
CA GLY A 90 -3.18 2.04 3.19
C GLY A 90 -3.81 1.71 1.82
N GLY A 91 -4.70 0.72 1.86
CA GLY A 91 -5.38 0.15 0.69
C GLY A 91 -4.38 -0.43 -0.32
N PHE A 92 -4.61 -0.18 -1.60
CA PHE A 92 -3.72 -0.64 -2.68
C PHE A 92 -2.29 -0.05 -2.65
N LYS A 93 -1.99 0.91 -1.75
CA LYS A 93 -0.64 1.44 -1.57
C LYS A 93 0.38 0.36 -1.17
N ASN A 94 -0.10 -0.71 -0.52
CA ASN A 94 0.73 -1.88 -0.18
C ASN A 94 1.15 -2.70 -1.42
N LEU A 95 0.45 -2.60 -2.55
CA LEU A 95 0.83 -3.28 -3.80
C LEU A 95 1.69 -2.39 -4.69
N LEU A 96 1.21 -1.19 -5.00
CA LEU A 96 1.98 -0.14 -5.68
C LEU A 96 1.93 1.09 -4.77
N PRO A 97 3.07 1.69 -4.38
CA PRO A 97 4.43 1.30 -4.71
C PRO A 97 4.98 0.10 -3.94
N GLY A 98 4.28 -0.38 -2.89
CA GLY A 98 4.88 -1.25 -1.87
C GLY A 98 5.57 -2.53 -2.36
N LEU A 99 5.04 -3.19 -3.40
CA LEU A 99 5.58 -4.43 -3.99
C LEU A 99 5.81 -4.28 -5.49
N ALA A 100 6.04 -3.05 -5.97
CA ALA A 100 6.20 -2.74 -7.37
C ALA A 100 7.67 -2.56 -7.78
N GLY A 101 7.96 -2.70 -9.07
CA GLY A 101 9.29 -2.43 -9.61
C GLY A 101 9.58 -0.93 -9.67
N ALA A 102 10.86 -0.56 -9.64
CA ALA A 102 11.32 0.83 -9.57
C ALA A 102 10.73 1.73 -10.67
N GLU A 103 10.57 1.23 -11.90
CA GLU A 103 9.96 1.98 -13.02
C GLU A 103 8.49 2.33 -12.73
N SER A 104 7.70 1.36 -12.27
CA SER A 104 6.29 1.57 -11.90
C SER A 104 6.16 2.57 -10.75
N ILE A 105 7.03 2.42 -9.75
CA ILE A 105 7.08 3.34 -8.61
C ILE A 105 7.38 4.75 -9.10
N GLY A 106 8.45 4.93 -9.87
CA GLY A 106 8.87 6.22 -10.40
C GLY A 106 7.78 6.90 -11.22
N HIS A 107 7.18 6.18 -12.19
CA HIS A 107 6.11 6.74 -13.02
C HIS A 107 4.91 7.18 -12.18
N ASN A 108 4.47 6.35 -11.22
CA ASN A 108 3.36 6.69 -10.33
C ASN A 108 3.65 7.95 -9.50
N HIS A 109 4.88 8.11 -9.00
CA HIS A 109 5.29 9.30 -8.24
C HIS A 109 5.39 10.56 -9.11
N LEU A 110 5.75 10.41 -10.39
CA LEU A 110 5.82 11.50 -11.37
C LEU A 110 4.44 12.02 -11.82
N LEU A 111 3.33 11.42 -11.36
CA LEU A 111 1.97 11.95 -11.60
C LEU A 111 1.65 13.21 -10.77
N LEU A 112 2.48 13.53 -9.77
CA LEU A 112 2.26 14.61 -8.80
C LEU A 112 3.06 15.89 -9.02
N PRO A 113 4.32 15.89 -9.51
CA PRO A 113 5.12 17.11 -9.63
C PRO A 113 4.52 18.09 -10.64
N SER A 114 3.64 18.96 -10.16
CA SER A 114 3.13 20.15 -10.85
C SER A 114 2.86 21.25 -9.83
N PRO A 115 2.84 22.54 -10.24
CA PRO A 115 2.66 23.67 -9.32
C PRO A 115 1.43 23.56 -8.40
N ASP A 116 0.40 22.87 -8.86
CA ASP A 116 -0.89 22.64 -8.20
C ASP A 116 -0.98 21.32 -7.39
N ARG A 117 0.00 20.41 -7.49
CA ARG A 117 -0.08 19.05 -6.91
C ARG A 117 1.17 18.60 -6.14
N TYR A 118 2.06 19.52 -5.80
CA TYR A 118 3.28 19.22 -5.05
C TYR A 118 3.02 18.75 -3.61
N ASN A 119 1.87 19.08 -3.03
CA ASN A 119 1.41 18.57 -1.75
C ASN A 119 -0.06 18.16 -1.85
N MET A 120 -0.33 16.88 -1.64
CA MET A 120 -1.65 16.28 -1.73
C MET A 120 -2.13 15.74 -0.39
N ILE A 121 -1.49 16.11 0.73
CA ILE A 121 -1.86 15.61 2.06
C ILE A 121 -3.36 15.82 2.35
N GLY A 122 -4.04 14.76 2.80
CA GLY A 122 -5.46 14.82 3.14
C GLY A 122 -6.41 15.06 1.95
N THR A 123 -5.91 15.03 0.70
CA THR A 123 -6.76 15.09 -0.49
C THR A 123 -7.61 13.83 -0.59
N MET A 124 -8.87 14.01 -0.98
CA MET A 124 -9.76 12.87 -1.15
C MET A 124 -9.27 12.01 -2.33
N PRO A 125 -9.38 10.67 -2.24
CA PRO A 125 -8.87 9.77 -3.28
C PRO A 125 -9.35 10.06 -4.70
N VAL A 126 -10.55 10.60 -4.86
CA VAL A 126 -11.13 10.95 -6.17
C VAL A 126 -10.42 12.13 -6.84
N ASP A 127 -9.73 12.97 -6.07
CA ASP A 127 -9.02 14.16 -6.53
C ASP A 127 -7.50 13.94 -6.62
N ASN A 128 -7.03 12.74 -6.29
CA ASN A 128 -5.60 12.41 -6.22
C ASN A 128 -5.18 11.48 -7.38
N PRO A 129 -4.42 11.97 -8.38
CA PRO A 129 -4.08 11.19 -9.56
C PRO A 129 -3.16 10.00 -9.24
N MET A 130 -2.26 10.14 -8.26
CA MET A 130 -1.43 9.03 -7.78
C MET A 130 -2.34 7.93 -7.21
N ARG A 131 -3.28 8.27 -6.32
CA ARG A 131 -4.21 7.30 -5.71
C ARG A 131 -5.09 6.62 -6.74
N LEU A 132 -5.64 7.36 -7.71
CA LEU A 132 -6.44 6.77 -8.78
C LEU A 132 -5.64 5.76 -9.60
N ASP A 133 -4.35 6.05 -9.85
CA ASP A 133 -3.42 5.14 -10.52
C ASP A 133 -3.13 3.89 -9.67
N LEU A 134 -2.91 4.06 -8.36
CA LEU A 134 -2.72 2.95 -7.41
C LEU A 134 -3.91 1.99 -7.39
N GLU A 135 -5.13 2.53 -7.35
CA GLU A 135 -6.35 1.72 -7.30
C GLU A 135 -6.70 1.10 -8.65
N GLU A 136 -6.27 1.68 -9.76
CA GLU A 136 -6.35 1.05 -11.07
C GLU A 136 -5.38 -0.13 -11.16
N ALA A 137 -4.11 0.08 -10.81
CA ALA A 137 -3.09 -0.96 -10.78
C ALA A 137 -3.46 -2.12 -9.82
N GLY A 138 -3.99 -1.80 -8.64
CA GLY A 138 -4.45 -2.80 -7.68
C GLY A 138 -5.59 -3.69 -8.19
N ARG A 139 -6.45 -3.17 -9.08
CA ARG A 139 -7.52 -3.93 -9.73
C ARG A 139 -7.05 -4.79 -10.91
N MET A 140 -5.80 -4.65 -11.34
CA MET A 140 -5.20 -5.50 -12.38
C MET A 140 -4.73 -6.86 -11.83
N PHE A 141 -4.63 -7.02 -10.51
CA PHE A 141 -4.31 -8.31 -9.91
C PHE A 141 -5.48 -9.28 -10.07
N GLU A 142 -5.19 -10.49 -10.54
CA GLU A 142 -6.18 -11.56 -10.64
C GLU A 142 -6.47 -12.17 -9.27
N GLY A 143 -7.75 -12.38 -8.95
CA GLY A 143 -8.21 -12.98 -7.70
C GLY A 143 -8.53 -11.97 -6.59
N PRO A 144 -8.96 -12.44 -5.40
CA PRO A 144 -9.42 -11.58 -4.32
C PRO A 144 -8.30 -10.79 -3.63
N THR A 145 -8.52 -9.48 -3.47
CA THR A 145 -7.76 -8.61 -2.55
C THR A 145 -8.64 -8.29 -1.34
N PHE A 146 -8.09 -8.49 -0.15
CA PHE A 146 -8.69 -8.08 1.11
C PHE A 146 -7.72 -7.15 1.83
N ILE A 147 -8.21 -6.16 2.59
CA ILE A 147 -7.34 -5.33 3.43
C ILE A 147 -7.66 -5.56 4.90
N LEU A 148 -6.66 -5.43 5.75
CA LEU A 148 -6.79 -5.23 7.19
C LEU A 148 -5.94 -4.01 7.53
N ASN A 149 -6.57 -2.85 7.64
CA ASN A 149 -5.88 -1.60 7.85
C ASN A 149 -6.28 -0.96 9.17
N VAL A 150 -5.31 -0.33 9.82
CA VAL A 150 -5.50 0.29 11.14
C VAL A 150 -5.44 1.80 11.00
N VAL A 151 -6.28 2.52 11.73
CA VAL A 151 -6.09 3.95 11.99
C VAL A 151 -5.49 4.06 13.38
N LEU A 152 -4.39 4.79 13.49
CA LEU A 152 -3.72 5.09 14.75
C LEU A 152 -4.07 6.51 15.19
N ASP A 153 -3.95 6.79 16.48
CA ASP A 153 -3.95 8.15 17.02
C ASP A 153 -2.52 8.75 17.06
N PRO A 154 -2.33 10.01 17.49
CA PRO A 154 -1.00 10.60 17.62
C PRO A 154 -0.07 9.90 18.64
N GLN A 155 -0.60 9.05 19.52
CA GLN A 155 0.15 8.21 20.46
C GLN A 155 0.51 6.85 19.86
N LEU A 156 0.15 6.61 18.59
CA LEU A 156 0.31 5.34 17.86
C LEU A 156 -0.57 4.20 18.38
N GLU A 157 -1.64 4.53 19.11
CA GLU A 157 -2.59 3.55 19.60
C GLU A 157 -3.67 3.26 18.53
N PRO A 158 -4.04 1.97 18.32
CA PRO A 158 -5.13 1.62 17.40
C PRO A 158 -6.48 2.17 17.86
N VAL A 159 -7.08 3.03 17.04
CA VAL A 159 -8.44 3.57 17.28
C VAL A 159 -9.50 2.96 16.39
N ALA A 160 -9.10 2.37 15.26
CA ALA A 160 -10.00 1.62 14.40
C ALA A 160 -9.25 0.54 13.59
N VAL A 161 -9.92 -0.57 13.34
CA VAL A 161 -9.47 -1.63 12.42
C VAL A 161 -10.52 -1.80 11.33
N LEU A 162 -10.10 -1.63 10.08
CA LEU A 162 -10.93 -1.65 8.90
C LEU A 162 -10.55 -2.86 8.05
N ALA A 163 -11.51 -3.74 7.82
CA ALA A 163 -11.27 -4.99 7.11
C ALA A 163 -12.35 -5.22 6.04
N GLY A 164 -11.94 -5.57 4.82
CA GLY A 164 -12.89 -5.76 3.73
C GLY A 164 -12.32 -5.49 2.34
N ASP A 165 -13.21 -5.07 1.45
CA ASP A 165 -12.87 -4.56 0.13
C ASP A 165 -11.82 -3.44 0.25
N ALA A 166 -10.82 -3.49 -0.64
CA ALA A 166 -9.66 -2.62 -0.57
C ALA A 166 -9.96 -1.13 -0.75
N VAL A 167 -11.07 -0.78 -1.39
CA VAL A 167 -11.48 0.61 -1.57
C VAL A 167 -12.48 1.01 -0.49
N ALA A 168 -13.55 0.25 -0.28
CA ALA A 168 -14.59 0.59 0.67
C ALA A 168 -14.06 0.69 2.12
N ALA A 169 -13.27 -0.30 2.57
CA ALA A 169 -12.68 -0.27 3.91
C ALA A 169 -11.65 0.86 4.06
N HIS A 170 -10.89 1.15 3.00
CA HIS A 170 -9.95 2.28 2.98
C HIS A 170 -10.67 3.63 3.06
N ARG A 171 -11.79 3.82 2.34
CA ARG A 171 -12.61 5.04 2.43
C ARG A 171 -13.19 5.23 3.83
N ALA A 172 -13.71 4.17 4.46
CA ALA A 172 -14.20 4.24 5.83
C ALA A 172 -13.09 4.67 6.81
N GLY A 173 -11.86 4.15 6.66
CA GLY A 173 -10.72 4.57 7.48
C GLY A 173 -10.27 6.01 7.23
N ILE A 174 -10.41 6.53 6.01
CA ILE A 174 -10.11 7.94 5.69
C ILE A 174 -10.99 8.89 6.49
N GLU A 175 -12.30 8.60 6.61
CA GLU A 175 -13.21 9.45 7.39
C GLU A 175 -12.79 9.54 8.86
N ILE A 176 -12.36 8.42 9.44
CA ILE A 176 -11.85 8.36 10.82
C ILE A 176 -10.52 9.13 10.94
N SER A 177 -9.57 8.87 10.03
CA SER A 177 -8.28 9.55 9.99
C SER A 177 -8.44 11.08 9.86
N ARG A 178 -9.36 11.53 8.99
CA ARG A 178 -9.67 12.93 8.79
C ARG A 178 -10.30 13.57 10.03
N ALA A 179 -11.11 12.85 10.79
CA ALA A 179 -11.68 13.37 12.04
C ALA A 179 -10.61 13.58 13.14
N ILE A 180 -9.53 12.78 13.12
CA ILE A 180 -8.44 12.85 14.10
C ILE A 180 -7.40 13.91 13.71
N TYR A 181 -6.97 13.90 12.46
CA TYR A 181 -5.83 14.71 11.98
C TYR A 181 -6.23 15.95 11.17
N GLY A 182 -7.49 16.03 10.72
CA GLY A 182 -7.97 17.14 9.92
C GLY A 182 -8.16 18.40 10.74
N VAL A 183 -7.66 19.53 10.23
CA VAL A 183 -7.86 20.84 10.85
C VAL A 183 -8.63 21.73 9.88
N GLY A 184 -9.74 22.30 10.35
CA GLY A 184 -10.49 23.29 9.60
C GLY A 184 -9.71 24.59 9.48
N LEU A 185 -9.52 25.09 8.26
CA LEU A 185 -8.91 26.39 8.04
C LEU A 185 -9.99 27.49 7.94
N PRO A 186 -9.77 28.67 8.54
CA PRO A 186 -10.75 29.75 8.53
C PRO A 186 -10.96 30.38 7.14
N ARG A 187 -10.06 30.12 6.18
CA ARG A 187 -10.15 30.54 4.77
C ARG A 187 -9.35 29.57 3.88
N PRO A 188 -9.66 29.47 2.57
CA PRO A 188 -8.85 28.71 1.62
C PRO A 188 -7.39 29.21 1.56
N VAL A 189 -6.48 28.29 1.26
CA VAL A 189 -5.04 28.53 1.05
C VAL A 189 -4.77 28.77 -0.41
#